data_AF-A0A6N1AM34-F1
#
_entry.id   AF-A0A6N1AM34-F1
#
_cell.length_a   1.000
_cell.length_b   1.000
_cell.length_c   1.000
_cell.angle_alpha   90.00
_cell.angle_beta   90.00
_cell.angle_gamma   90.00
#
_symmetry.space_group_name_H-M   'P 1'
#
loop_
_entity.id
_entity.type
_entity.pdbx_description
1 polymer ?
#
loop_
_entity_poly.entity_id
_entity_poly.type
_entity_poly.pdbx_seq_one_letter_code
_entity_poly.pdbx_strand_id
1 'polypeptide(L)'
;MSNDLLFASDESPDPRNSSAAADAADPGAPPWLVLVADDEPEVHAVTRLALARLRFRDRPVRLLDCTSAAEAERILRDTPDIAVILLDVVMETEDAGLQLVRRIRQDLGNSAVRIILRTGQPARVPEEDLVLAYEIDGYTAKTELTARRLFTSVVTALRAYAGLAELERRLAERSRALEEATVRLNRMATLDPLTGVWNRRRFLELAAAELARARRYGRHLGVFLLDLDGFKAVNDAHGDATGDAVLRAVVKRVRAALRISDHIARSGGAEFVVLLPETDGAGTAVVAERVRAALADSPILVEERAIPVTASIGVASWLPGEPGVEQTLHRAEHALHTAKQAGRNRVERAEG
;
A
#
# COMPACT_ATOMS: atom_id res chain seq x y z
N MET A 1 9.87 52.78 -34.18
CA MET A 1 8.39 52.73 -34.29
C MET A 1 8.09 52.25 -35.70
N SER A 2 7.39 51.15 -35.98
CA SER A 2 6.33 50.47 -35.24
C SER A 2 6.38 48.97 -35.63
N ASN A 3 6.53 48.07 -34.67
CA ASN A 3 5.52 47.42 -33.84
C ASN A 3 4.80 46.27 -34.57
N ASP A 4 5.27 45.07 -34.22
CA ASP A 4 4.70 43.75 -34.47
C ASP A 4 3.28 43.63 -33.91
N LEU A 5 2.38 43.04 -34.68
CA LEU A 5 1.19 42.31 -34.20
C LEU A 5 0.55 41.57 -35.39
N LEU A 6 1.06 40.38 -35.67
CA LEU A 6 0.42 39.41 -36.56
C LEU A 6 -0.58 38.60 -35.72
N PHE A 7 -1.87 38.87 -35.96
CA PHE A 7 -2.99 38.08 -35.47
C PHE A 7 -2.92 36.67 -36.08
N ALA A 8 -2.69 35.65 -35.26
CA ALA A 8 -2.98 34.26 -35.61
C ALA A 8 -4.41 33.93 -35.16
N SER A 9 -5.10 33.22 -36.05
CA SER A 9 -6.53 32.97 -36.11
C SER A 9 -7.12 32.19 -34.93
N ASP A 10 -8.34 32.60 -34.61
CA ASP A 10 -9.32 32.05 -33.68
C ASP A 10 -9.80 30.66 -34.15
N GLU A 11 -9.24 29.58 -33.59
CA GLU A 11 -9.89 28.26 -33.57
C GLU A 11 -10.53 28.07 -32.20
N SER A 12 -11.82 28.38 -32.11
CA SER A 12 -12.63 28.10 -30.94
C SER A 12 -12.79 26.58 -30.77
N PRO A 13 -12.46 25.98 -29.62
CA PRO A 13 -12.67 24.55 -29.40
C PRO A 13 -14.17 24.23 -29.32
N ASP A 14 -14.62 23.31 -30.17
CA ASP A 14 -15.99 22.76 -30.23
C ASP A 14 -16.43 22.26 -28.83
N PRO A 15 -17.54 22.77 -28.25
CA PRO A 15 -17.95 22.45 -26.87
C PRO A 15 -18.51 21.03 -26.70
N ARG A 16 -18.38 20.15 -27.70
CA ARG A 16 -18.95 18.79 -27.70
C ARG A 16 -17.95 17.66 -27.48
N ASN A 17 -16.68 17.95 -27.21
CA ASN A 17 -15.70 16.90 -26.92
C ASN A 17 -14.84 17.19 -25.69
N SER A 18 -15.48 17.27 -24.52
CA SER A 18 -14.79 17.09 -23.23
C SER A 18 -15.58 16.06 -22.41
N SER A 19 -15.02 14.85 -22.32
CA SER A 19 -15.16 13.90 -21.21
C SER A 19 -16.47 13.98 -20.39
N ALA A 20 -17.59 13.57 -21.00
CA ALA A 20 -18.83 13.30 -20.29
C ALA A 20 -18.76 11.93 -19.59
N ALA A 21 -17.90 11.83 -18.56
CA ALA A 21 -17.88 10.71 -17.64
C ALA A 21 -17.73 11.23 -16.21
N ALA A 22 -18.71 10.87 -15.38
CA ALA A 22 -18.80 11.01 -13.92
C ALA A 22 -19.43 12.31 -13.35
N ASP A 23 -20.71 12.54 -13.68
CA ASP A 23 -21.70 12.98 -12.70
C ASP A 23 -22.89 12.00 -12.79
N ALA A 24 -22.65 10.73 -12.44
CA ALA A 24 -23.74 9.79 -12.24
C ALA A 24 -24.41 10.13 -10.91
N ALA A 25 -25.63 10.63 -10.96
CA ALA A 25 -26.45 10.88 -9.79
C ALA A 25 -26.70 9.57 -9.02
N ASP A 26 -26.36 9.55 -7.74
CA ASP A 26 -26.71 8.46 -6.82
C ASP A 26 -27.89 8.91 -5.94
N PRO A 27 -29.13 8.49 -6.25
CA PRO A 27 -30.32 8.89 -5.50
C PRO A 27 -30.37 8.33 -4.07
N GLY A 28 -29.44 7.42 -3.69
CA GLY A 28 -29.33 6.85 -2.34
C GLY A 28 -28.22 7.46 -1.47
N ALA A 29 -27.42 8.40 -1.99
CA ALA A 29 -26.30 8.98 -1.26
C ALA A 29 -26.77 9.91 -0.10
N PRO A 30 -26.02 9.98 1.01
CA PRO A 30 -26.38 10.80 2.18
C PRO A 30 -26.49 12.29 1.81
N PRO A 31 -27.23 13.12 2.57
CA PRO A 31 -27.32 14.55 2.29
C PRO A 31 -25.94 15.23 2.35
N TRP A 32 -25.79 16.35 1.64
CA TRP A 32 -24.65 17.24 1.85
C TRP A 32 -24.81 17.98 3.17
N LEU A 33 -23.82 17.90 4.05
CA LEU A 33 -23.86 18.55 5.35
C LEU A 33 -23.31 19.96 5.25
N VAL A 34 -24.10 20.94 5.69
CA VAL A 34 -23.71 22.35 5.76
C VAL A 34 -23.91 22.82 7.20
N LEU A 35 -22.85 23.27 7.84
CA LEU A 35 -22.89 23.82 9.19
C LEU A 35 -23.19 25.32 9.12
N VAL A 36 -24.11 25.80 9.93
CA VAL A 36 -24.43 27.22 10.13
C VAL A 36 -24.03 27.58 11.55
N ALA A 37 -23.03 28.44 11.68
CA ALA A 37 -22.56 28.96 12.95
C ALA A 37 -22.87 30.46 13.01
N ASP A 38 -23.84 30.83 13.83
CA ASP A 38 -24.36 32.20 14.00
C ASP A 38 -25.04 32.29 15.36
N ASP A 39 -24.87 33.38 16.11
CA ASP A 39 -25.56 33.55 17.39
C ASP A 39 -26.98 34.13 17.21
N GLU A 40 -27.34 34.60 16.01
CA GLU A 40 -28.65 35.16 15.69
C GLU A 40 -29.64 34.09 15.16
N PRO A 41 -30.72 33.75 15.90
CA PRO A 41 -31.69 32.73 15.48
C PRO A 41 -32.39 33.04 14.15
N GLU A 42 -32.55 34.32 13.81
CA GLU A 42 -33.15 34.78 12.56
C GLU A 42 -32.31 34.37 11.35
N VAL A 43 -30.98 34.39 11.48
CA VAL A 43 -30.06 34.00 10.40
C VAL A 43 -30.21 32.51 10.07
N HIS A 44 -30.40 31.66 11.08
CA HIS A 44 -30.68 30.23 10.88
C HIS A 44 -32.00 30.02 10.12
N ALA A 45 -33.06 30.74 10.50
CA ALA A 45 -34.36 30.64 9.85
C ALA A 45 -34.30 31.07 8.37
N VAL A 46 -33.65 32.20 8.09
CA VAL A 46 -33.46 32.72 6.72
C VAL A 46 -32.59 31.78 5.88
N THR A 47 -31.49 31.29 6.43
CA THR A 47 -30.59 30.33 5.75
C THR A 47 -31.33 29.05 5.38
N ARG A 48 -32.14 28.52 6.32
CA ARG A 48 -32.97 27.34 6.09
C ARG A 48 -33.99 27.55 4.98
N LEU A 49 -34.67 28.69 4.96
CA LEU A 49 -35.64 29.02 3.92
C LEU A 49 -34.97 29.14 2.54
N ALA A 50 -33.82 29.83 2.46
CA ALA A 50 -33.09 30.05 1.22
C ALA A 50 -32.55 28.75 0.62
N LEU A 51 -32.15 27.78 1.44
CA LEU A 51 -31.53 26.53 1.02
C LEU A 51 -32.49 25.33 1.04
N ALA A 52 -33.74 25.49 1.47
CA ALA A 52 -34.72 24.40 1.66
C ALA A 52 -34.92 23.49 0.43
N ARG A 53 -34.79 24.06 -0.78
CA ARG A 53 -34.98 23.34 -2.05
C ARG A 53 -33.67 23.05 -2.78
N LEU A 54 -32.53 23.37 -2.17
CA LEU A 54 -31.23 23.12 -2.80
C LEU A 54 -30.95 21.62 -2.87
N ARG A 55 -30.74 21.14 -4.09
CA ARG A 55 -30.16 19.84 -4.39
C ARG A 55 -28.89 20.05 -5.18
N PHE A 56 -27.80 19.42 -4.76
CA PHE A 56 -26.53 19.43 -5.47
C PHE A 56 -26.17 17.98 -5.83
N ARG A 57 -26.00 17.69 -7.12
CA ARG A 57 -25.85 16.32 -7.65
C ARG A 57 -26.97 15.39 -7.17
N ASP A 58 -28.21 15.87 -7.28
CA ASP A 58 -29.46 15.22 -6.82
C ASP A 58 -29.57 14.88 -5.33
N ARG A 59 -28.54 15.18 -4.53
CA ARG A 59 -28.53 15.00 -3.08
C ARG A 59 -29.06 16.27 -2.39
N PRO A 60 -29.95 16.14 -1.39
CA PRO A 60 -30.41 17.29 -0.62
C PRO A 60 -29.30 17.84 0.28
N VAL A 61 -29.42 19.11 0.66
CA VAL A 61 -28.57 19.73 1.70
C VAL A 61 -29.25 19.59 3.06
N ARG A 62 -28.52 19.10 4.06
CA ARG A 62 -28.94 19.08 5.47
C ARG A 62 -28.15 20.15 6.23
N LEU A 63 -28.87 21.08 6.85
CA LEU A 63 -28.27 22.09 7.71
C LEU A 63 -28.05 21.53 9.11
N LEU A 64 -26.88 21.78 9.66
CA LEU A 64 -26.55 21.64 11.07
C LEU A 64 -26.41 23.06 11.63
N ASP A 65 -27.00 23.32 12.78
CA ASP A 65 -27.05 24.66 13.37
C ASP A 65 -26.29 24.68 14.69
N CYS A 66 -25.55 25.75 14.95
CA CYS A 66 -24.88 26.00 16.22
C CYS A 66 -24.76 27.51 16.47
N THR A 67 -24.68 27.91 17.73
CA THR A 67 -24.70 29.33 18.12
C THR A 67 -23.40 29.82 18.75
N SER A 68 -22.34 29.01 18.73
CA SER A 68 -21.03 29.37 19.28
C SER A 68 -19.90 28.63 18.56
N ALA A 69 -18.70 29.20 18.59
CA ALA A 69 -17.52 28.54 18.01
C ALA A 69 -17.19 27.22 18.74
N ALA A 70 -17.39 27.17 20.07
CA ALA A 70 -17.16 25.96 20.86
C ALA A 70 -18.12 24.81 20.48
N GLU A 71 -19.36 25.11 20.14
CA GLU A 71 -20.31 24.12 19.64
C GLU A 71 -19.98 23.67 18.21
N ALA A 72 -19.67 24.63 17.33
CA ALA A 72 -19.22 24.33 15.96
C ALA A 72 -18.02 23.37 15.95
N GLU A 73 -17.03 23.62 16.82
CA GLU A 73 -15.85 22.76 16.93
C GLU A 73 -16.20 21.33 17.36
N ARG A 74 -17.12 21.16 18.32
CA ARG A 74 -17.60 19.82 18.74
C ARG A 74 -18.28 19.10 17.57
N ILE A 75 -19.18 19.78 16.86
CA ILE A 75 -19.88 19.21 15.70
C ILE A 75 -18.88 18.79 14.61
N LEU A 76 -17.85 19.60 14.34
CA LEU A 76 -16.83 19.30 13.32
C LEU A 76 -15.94 18.11 13.70
N ARG A 77 -15.68 17.89 14.99
CA ARG A 77 -14.96 16.70 15.48
C ARG A 77 -15.80 15.44 15.32
N ASP A 78 -17.10 15.53 15.63
CA ASP A 78 -18.01 14.38 15.59
C ASP A 78 -18.49 14.08 14.15
N THR A 79 -18.45 15.08 13.25
CA THR A 79 -18.98 15.02 11.89
C THR A 79 -17.94 15.53 10.87
N PRO A 80 -16.92 14.72 10.52
CA PRO A 80 -15.82 15.16 9.65
C PRO A 80 -16.23 15.37 8.19
N ASP A 81 -17.38 14.86 7.76
CA ASP A 81 -17.93 14.95 6.40
C ASP A 81 -18.77 16.22 6.14
N ILE A 82 -18.69 17.22 7.02
CA ILE A 82 -19.24 18.55 6.76
C ILE A 82 -18.55 19.15 5.54
N ALA A 83 -19.35 19.49 4.53
CA ALA A 83 -18.85 19.97 3.25
C ALA A 83 -18.60 21.48 3.25
N VAL A 84 -19.51 22.25 3.88
CA VAL A 84 -19.47 23.71 3.91
C VAL A 84 -19.83 24.21 5.31
N ILE A 85 -19.18 25.28 5.74
CA ILE A 85 -19.49 26.03 6.96
C ILE A 85 -19.88 27.45 6.54
N LEU A 86 -21.07 27.89 6.95
CA LEU A 86 -21.51 29.28 6.92
C LEU A 86 -21.24 29.87 8.30
N LEU A 87 -20.15 30.63 8.43
CA LEU A 87 -19.59 31.02 9.72
C LEU A 87 -19.70 32.52 9.94
N ASP A 88 -20.36 32.94 11.02
CA ASP A 88 -20.28 34.33 11.46
C ASP A 88 -18.90 34.64 12.07
N VAL A 89 -18.39 35.84 11.79
CA VAL A 89 -17.12 36.32 12.34
C VAL A 89 -17.26 36.65 13.82
N VAL A 90 -18.37 37.31 14.18
CA VAL A 90 -18.67 37.77 15.54
C VAL A 90 -19.73 36.84 16.14
N MET A 91 -19.43 36.22 17.28
CA MET A 91 -20.38 35.41 18.04
C MET A 91 -20.15 35.69 19.54
N GLU A 92 -19.67 34.71 20.31
CA GLU A 92 -19.32 34.92 21.73
C GLU A 92 -18.24 35.99 21.96
N THR A 93 -17.37 36.21 20.96
CA THR A 93 -16.36 37.27 20.93
C THR A 93 -16.29 37.91 19.54
N GLU A 94 -15.65 39.09 19.43
CA GLU A 94 -15.49 39.83 18.17
C GLU A 94 -14.70 39.06 17.09
N ASP A 95 -13.93 38.03 17.48
CA ASP A 95 -13.06 37.25 16.60
C ASP A 95 -13.32 35.74 16.68
N ALA A 96 -14.42 35.31 17.31
CA ALA A 96 -14.74 33.89 17.56
C ALA A 96 -14.71 33.05 16.28
N GLY A 97 -15.30 33.55 15.19
CA GLY A 97 -15.30 32.87 13.90
C GLY A 97 -13.90 32.71 13.32
N LEU A 98 -13.07 33.76 13.37
CA LEU A 98 -11.70 33.70 12.86
C LEU A 98 -10.82 32.74 13.67
N GLN A 99 -11.00 32.72 14.99
CA GLN A 99 -10.33 31.73 15.85
C GLN A 99 -10.75 30.30 15.49
N LEU A 100 -12.03 30.07 15.22
CA LEU A 100 -12.51 28.76 14.79
C LEU A 100 -11.89 28.33 13.45
N VAL A 101 -11.78 29.23 12.46
CA VAL A 101 -11.12 28.90 11.19
C VAL A 101 -9.69 28.44 11.41
N ARG A 102 -8.92 29.14 12.27
CA ARG A 102 -7.56 28.73 12.64
C ARG A 102 -7.54 27.32 13.23
N ARG A 103 -8.44 27.01 14.18
CA ARG A 103 -8.53 25.67 14.78
C ARG A 103 -8.89 24.59 13.75
N ILE A 104 -9.81 24.87 12.82
CA ILE A 104 -10.18 23.93 11.76
C ILE A 104 -8.97 23.56 10.89
N ARG A 105 -8.16 24.55 10.50
CA ARG A 105 -7.02 24.33 9.62
C ARG A 105 -5.81 23.76 10.36
N GLN A 106 -5.52 24.25 11.56
CA GLN A 106 -4.29 23.92 12.30
C GLN A 106 -4.46 22.74 13.25
N ASP A 107 -5.54 22.71 14.04
CA ASP A 107 -5.72 21.71 15.09
C ASP A 107 -6.46 20.48 14.57
N LEU A 108 -7.52 20.68 13.78
CA LEU A 108 -8.28 19.58 13.17
C LEU A 108 -7.64 19.09 11.86
N GLY A 109 -6.73 19.87 11.26
CA GLY A 109 -6.11 19.56 9.98
C GLY A 109 -7.12 19.41 8.83
N ASN A 110 -8.34 19.94 8.98
CA ASN A 110 -9.39 19.81 7.98
C ASN A 110 -9.26 20.94 6.97
N SER A 111 -8.40 20.74 5.98
CA SER A 111 -8.26 21.64 4.83
C SER A 111 -9.34 21.41 3.77
N ALA A 112 -10.10 20.31 3.84
CA ALA A 112 -11.09 19.95 2.84
C ALA A 112 -12.39 20.75 2.98
N VAL A 113 -12.88 20.96 4.21
CA VAL A 113 -14.14 21.69 4.45
C VAL A 113 -14.06 23.12 3.92
N ARG A 114 -15.14 23.55 3.25
CA ARG A 114 -15.24 24.88 2.68
C ARG A 114 -15.82 25.85 3.69
N ILE A 115 -15.27 27.06 3.79
CA ILE A 115 -15.67 28.04 4.81
C ILE A 115 -16.10 29.32 4.11
N ILE A 116 -17.35 29.74 4.35
CA ILE A 116 -17.89 31.01 3.89
C ILE A 116 -18.14 31.88 5.12
N LEU A 117 -17.37 32.95 5.24
CA LEU A 117 -17.54 33.92 6.32
C LEU A 117 -18.72 34.86 6.05
N ARG A 118 -19.46 35.17 7.12
CA ARG A 118 -20.53 36.17 7.15
C ARG A 118 -20.22 37.18 8.25
N THR A 119 -20.61 38.43 8.09
CA THR A 119 -20.53 39.42 9.18
C THR A 119 -21.53 40.55 9.02
N GLY A 120 -22.08 41.03 10.14
CA GLY A 120 -22.93 42.23 10.17
C GLY A 120 -22.16 43.55 10.06
N GLN A 121 -20.86 43.55 10.38
CA GLN A 121 -19.98 44.73 10.34
C GLN A 121 -18.68 44.40 9.60
N PRO A 122 -18.14 45.29 8.74
CA PRO A 122 -16.86 45.06 8.09
C PRO A 122 -15.77 44.82 9.14
N ALA A 123 -15.00 43.75 9.01
CA ALA A 123 -13.83 43.53 9.86
C ALA A 123 -12.87 44.73 9.73
N ARG A 124 -12.10 45.03 10.79
CA ARG A 124 -11.03 46.05 10.72
C ARG A 124 -9.92 45.70 9.72
N VAL A 125 -9.90 44.45 9.27
CA VAL A 125 -8.95 43.87 8.31
C VAL A 125 -9.65 43.75 6.95
N PRO A 126 -9.00 44.16 5.83
CA PRO A 126 -9.54 44.00 4.48
C PRO A 126 -9.92 42.54 4.17
N GLU A 127 -10.99 42.35 3.41
CA GLU A 127 -11.52 41.02 3.07
C GLU A 127 -10.49 40.15 2.32
N GLU A 128 -9.73 40.76 1.41
CA GLU A 128 -8.69 40.11 0.61
C GLU A 128 -7.62 39.43 1.49
N ASP A 129 -7.24 40.09 2.59
CA ASP A 129 -6.26 39.59 3.54
C ASP A 129 -6.80 38.42 4.37
N LEU A 130 -8.09 38.45 4.72
CA LEU A 130 -8.74 37.35 5.44
C LEU A 130 -8.89 36.11 4.56
N VAL A 131 -9.22 36.30 3.28
CA VAL A 131 -9.33 35.21 2.30
C VAL A 131 -8.01 34.47 2.13
N LEU A 132 -6.91 35.22 2.00
CA LEU A 132 -5.57 34.65 1.81
C LEU A 132 -4.97 34.08 3.11
N ALA A 133 -5.18 34.75 4.26
CA ALA A 133 -4.59 34.33 5.53
C ALA A 133 -5.23 33.06 6.11
N TYR A 134 -6.48 32.77 5.76
CA TYR A 134 -7.27 31.70 6.39
C TYR A 134 -7.79 30.63 5.43
N GLU A 135 -7.45 30.71 4.14
CA GLU A 135 -7.92 29.76 3.10
C GLU A 135 -9.44 29.53 3.17
N ILE A 136 -10.18 30.64 3.27
CA ILE A 136 -11.65 30.66 3.24
C ILE A 136 -12.12 30.81 1.79
N ASP A 137 -13.31 30.27 1.50
CA ASP A 137 -13.87 30.20 0.15
C ASP A 137 -14.74 31.40 -0.22
N GLY A 138 -15.07 32.25 0.76
CA GLY A 138 -15.78 33.50 0.53
C GLY A 138 -16.01 34.30 1.81
N TYR A 139 -16.28 35.59 1.63
CA TYR A 139 -16.69 36.54 2.67
C TYR A 139 -17.90 37.33 2.17
N THR A 140 -18.92 37.54 2.99
CA THR A 140 -20.10 38.32 2.60
C THR A 140 -20.71 39.07 3.78
N ALA A 141 -20.94 40.37 3.62
CA ALA A 141 -21.68 41.15 4.61
C ALA A 141 -23.14 40.68 4.70
N LYS A 142 -23.70 40.55 5.93
CA LYS A 142 -25.09 40.11 6.17
C LYS A 142 -26.10 41.03 5.45
N THR A 143 -25.80 42.32 5.30
CA THR A 143 -26.63 43.31 4.59
C THR A 143 -26.71 43.09 3.08
N GLU A 144 -25.73 42.39 2.49
CA GLU A 144 -25.70 42.07 1.06
C GLU A 144 -26.15 40.64 0.75
N LEU A 145 -26.53 39.89 1.78
CA LEU A 145 -26.85 38.47 1.69
C LEU A 145 -28.27 38.28 1.12
N THR A 146 -28.37 38.22 -0.21
CA THR A 146 -29.61 37.77 -0.87
C THR A 146 -29.68 36.25 -0.92
N ALA A 147 -30.89 35.68 -0.93
CA ALA A 147 -31.09 34.24 -1.10
C ALA A 147 -30.40 33.69 -2.36
N ARG A 148 -30.37 34.49 -3.44
CA ARG A 148 -29.67 34.14 -4.69
C ARG A 148 -28.15 34.08 -4.52
N ARG A 149 -27.55 35.06 -3.83
CA ARG A 149 -26.10 35.07 -3.55
C ARG A 149 -25.70 33.91 -2.64
N LEU A 150 -26.47 33.67 -1.57
CA LEU A 150 -26.25 32.54 -0.66
C LEU A 150 -26.35 31.19 -1.38
N PHE A 151 -27.34 31.03 -2.27
CA PHE A 151 -27.46 29.83 -3.09
C PHE A 151 -26.21 29.62 -3.96
N THR A 152 -25.78 30.66 -4.68
CA THR A 152 -24.60 30.57 -5.56
C THR A 152 -23.31 30.29 -4.78
N SER A 153 -23.10 30.90 -3.62
CA SER A 153 -21.90 30.68 -2.81
C SER A 153 -21.85 29.24 -2.26
N VAL A 154 -22.97 28.73 -1.73
CA VAL A 154 -23.05 27.35 -1.24
C VAL A 154 -22.86 26.34 -2.36
N VAL A 155 -23.46 26.55 -3.53
CA VAL A 155 -23.27 25.63 -4.68
C VAL A 155 -21.81 25.62 -5.13
N THR A 156 -21.16 26.77 -5.18
CA THR A 156 -19.73 26.86 -5.55
C THR A 156 -18.85 26.14 -4.52
N ALA A 157 -19.10 26.34 -3.23
CA ALA A 157 -18.39 25.65 -2.15
C ALA A 157 -18.63 24.12 -2.21
N LEU A 158 -19.87 23.68 -2.33
CA LEU A 158 -20.19 22.25 -2.47
C LEU A 158 -19.49 21.62 -3.67
N ARG A 159 -19.41 22.31 -4.80
CA ARG A 159 -18.67 21.84 -5.98
C ARG A 159 -17.18 21.71 -5.70
N ALA A 160 -16.58 22.69 -5.03
CA ALA A 160 -15.16 22.64 -4.64
C ALA A 160 -14.88 21.48 -3.67
N TYR A 161 -15.68 21.33 -2.62
CA TYR A 161 -15.58 20.21 -1.68
C TYR A 161 -15.69 18.86 -2.37
N ALA A 162 -16.71 18.69 -3.23
CA ALA A 162 -16.94 17.44 -3.91
C ALA A 162 -15.81 17.08 -4.90
N GLY A 163 -15.18 18.08 -5.52
CA GLY A 163 -13.98 17.89 -6.34
C GLY A 163 -12.77 17.45 -5.53
N LEU A 164 -12.53 18.08 -4.37
CA LEU A 164 -11.45 17.71 -3.45
C LEU A 164 -11.63 16.29 -2.90
N ALA A 165 -12.81 15.96 -2.40
CA ALA A 165 -13.11 14.64 -1.85
C ALA A 165 -12.95 13.52 -2.91
N GLU A 166 -13.34 13.77 -4.15
CA GLU A 166 -13.16 12.81 -5.24
C GLU A 166 -11.68 12.64 -5.62
N LEU A 167 -10.89 13.73 -5.61
CA LEU A 167 -9.46 13.66 -5.86
C LEU A 167 -8.73 12.88 -4.75
N GLU A 168 -9.03 13.16 -3.49
CA GLU A 168 -8.48 12.45 -2.33
C GLU A 168 -8.80 10.95 -2.40
N ARG A 169 -10.06 10.60 -2.72
CA ARG A 169 -10.47 9.20 -2.93
C ARG A 169 -9.66 8.53 -4.02
N ARG A 170 -9.49 9.17 -5.18
CA ARG A 170 -8.70 8.64 -6.31
C ARG A 170 -7.23 8.45 -5.94
N LEU A 171 -6.64 9.38 -5.18
CA LEU A 171 -5.26 9.29 -4.73
C LEU A 171 -5.08 8.12 -3.75
N ALA A 172 -6.00 7.96 -2.79
CA ALA A 172 -5.98 6.84 -1.85
C ALA A 172 -6.11 5.49 -2.57
N GLU A 173 -7.01 5.38 -3.54
CA GLU A 173 -7.19 4.17 -4.35
C GLU A 173 -5.93 3.83 -5.17
N ARG A 174 -5.35 4.83 -5.84
CA ARG A 174 -4.11 4.64 -6.60
C ARG A 174 -2.93 4.26 -5.72
N SER A 175 -2.80 4.89 -4.54
CA SER A 175 -1.74 4.59 -3.58
C SER A 175 -1.81 3.13 -3.12
N ARG A 176 -3.01 2.66 -2.74
CA ARG A 176 -3.23 1.25 -2.38
C ARG A 176 -2.91 0.29 -3.52
N ALA A 177 -3.39 0.60 -4.73
CA ALA A 177 -3.13 -0.23 -5.90
C ALA A 177 -1.62 -0.33 -6.23
N LEU A 178 -0.87 0.77 -6.09
CA LEU A 178 0.58 0.79 -6.27
C LEU A 178 1.31 -0.04 -5.20
N GLU A 179 0.89 0.05 -3.95
CA GLU A 179 1.47 -0.74 -2.86
C GLU A 179 1.25 -2.24 -3.09
N GLU A 180 0.01 -2.64 -3.42
CA GLU A 180 -0.33 -4.03 -3.74
C GLU A 180 0.44 -4.55 -4.96
N ALA A 181 0.55 -3.74 -6.02
CA ALA A 181 1.34 -4.08 -7.20
C ALA A 181 2.82 -4.24 -6.86
N THR A 182 3.38 -3.37 -6.02
CA THR A 182 4.77 -3.43 -5.57
C THR A 182 5.03 -4.70 -4.76
N VAL A 183 4.17 -5.03 -3.80
CA VAL A 183 4.27 -6.28 -3.02
C VAL A 183 4.19 -7.49 -3.93
N ARG A 184 3.27 -7.49 -4.91
CA ARG A 184 3.09 -8.59 -5.86
C ARG A 184 4.32 -8.77 -6.76
N LEU A 185 4.82 -7.69 -7.35
CA LEU A 185 6.03 -7.70 -8.16
C LEU A 185 7.23 -8.18 -7.37
N ASN A 186 7.40 -7.71 -6.12
CA ASN A 186 8.49 -8.16 -5.26
C ASN A 186 8.38 -9.66 -4.95
N ARG A 187 7.18 -10.17 -4.66
CA ARG A 187 6.97 -11.62 -4.47
C ARG A 187 7.31 -12.43 -5.72
N MET A 188 6.83 -12.02 -6.90
CA MET A 188 7.15 -12.70 -8.17
C MET A 188 8.65 -12.63 -8.49
N ALA A 189 9.29 -11.51 -8.14
CA ALA A 189 10.71 -11.30 -8.33
C ALA A 189 11.55 -12.20 -7.42
N THR A 190 11.13 -12.45 -6.18
CA THR A 190 11.98 -13.04 -5.14
C THR A 190 11.64 -14.46 -4.74
N LEU A 191 10.38 -14.88 -4.89
CA LEU A 191 9.89 -16.17 -4.42
C LEU A 191 9.62 -17.13 -5.58
N ASP A 192 9.75 -18.43 -5.30
CA ASP A 192 9.17 -19.47 -6.13
C ASP A 192 7.65 -19.52 -5.90
N PRO A 193 6.81 -19.42 -6.95
CA PRO A 193 5.37 -19.28 -6.81
C PRO A 193 4.69 -20.53 -6.24
N LEU A 194 5.29 -21.72 -6.38
CA LEU A 194 4.70 -22.96 -5.89
C LEU A 194 4.95 -23.17 -4.39
N THR A 195 6.19 -22.94 -3.97
CA THR A 195 6.70 -23.34 -2.65
C THR A 195 6.85 -22.17 -1.66
N GLY A 196 6.90 -20.93 -2.16
CA GLY A 196 7.06 -19.73 -1.32
C GLY A 196 8.43 -19.61 -0.65
N VAL A 197 9.41 -20.43 -1.04
CA VAL A 197 10.83 -20.17 -0.74
C VAL A 197 11.40 -19.19 -1.76
N TRP A 198 12.65 -18.77 -1.58
CA TRP A 198 13.28 -17.93 -2.60
C TRP A 198 13.38 -18.66 -3.93
N ASN A 199 13.35 -17.91 -5.02
CA ASN A 199 13.74 -18.44 -6.31
C ASN A 199 15.28 -18.41 -6.45
N ARG A 200 15.79 -19.12 -7.46
CA ARG A 200 17.24 -19.18 -7.77
C ARG A 200 17.89 -17.81 -7.87
N ARG A 201 17.24 -16.83 -8.50
CA ARG A 201 17.79 -15.49 -8.67
C ARG A 201 18.02 -14.81 -7.32
N ARG A 202 17.00 -14.81 -6.46
CA ARG A 202 17.09 -14.20 -5.12
C ARG A 202 18.13 -14.89 -4.24
N PHE A 203 18.25 -16.21 -4.37
CA PHE A 203 19.30 -16.97 -3.69
C PHE A 203 20.70 -16.46 -4.06
N LEU A 204 21.01 -16.33 -5.37
CA LEU A 204 22.33 -15.89 -5.83
C LEU A 204 22.68 -14.48 -5.35
N GLU A 205 21.72 -13.55 -5.36
CA GLU A 205 21.89 -12.20 -4.83
C GLU A 205 22.31 -12.21 -3.35
N LEU A 206 21.62 -13.01 -2.54
CA LEU A 206 21.88 -13.08 -1.10
C LEU A 206 23.13 -13.88 -0.76
N ALA A 207 23.40 -14.96 -1.50
CA ALA A 207 24.62 -15.73 -1.36
C ALA A 207 25.86 -14.89 -1.71
N ALA A 208 25.80 -14.03 -2.72
CA ALA A 208 26.87 -13.08 -3.03
C ALA A 208 27.09 -12.06 -1.88
N ALA A 209 26.01 -11.55 -1.28
CA ALA A 209 26.10 -10.64 -0.14
C ALA A 209 26.66 -11.32 1.12
N GLU A 210 26.24 -12.55 1.43
CA GLU A 210 26.80 -13.33 2.53
C GLU A 210 28.26 -13.68 2.31
N LEU A 211 28.64 -14.02 1.07
CA LEU A 211 30.03 -14.29 0.73
C LEU A 211 30.91 -13.06 0.91
N ALA A 212 30.45 -11.87 0.53
CA ALA A 212 31.17 -10.63 0.77
C ALA A 212 31.42 -10.38 2.27
N ARG A 213 30.43 -10.68 3.13
CA ARG A 213 30.57 -10.62 4.59
C ARG A 213 31.55 -11.67 5.11
N ALA A 214 31.41 -12.92 4.64
CA ALA A 214 32.27 -14.02 5.02
C ALA A 214 33.75 -13.73 4.73
N ARG A 215 34.05 -13.21 3.53
CA ARG A 215 35.40 -12.77 3.14
C ARG A 215 35.96 -11.67 4.05
N ARG A 216 35.15 -10.64 4.32
CA ARG A 216 35.58 -9.48 5.11
C ARG A 216 35.95 -9.87 6.54
N TYR A 217 35.24 -10.83 7.12
CA TYR A 217 35.38 -11.20 8.53
C TYR A 217 36.05 -12.57 8.74
N GLY A 218 36.52 -13.23 7.68
CA GLY A 218 37.10 -14.57 7.75
C GLY A 218 36.13 -15.64 8.28
N ARG A 219 34.83 -15.50 7.99
CA ARG A 219 33.78 -16.45 8.45
C ARG A 219 33.53 -17.55 7.43
N HIS A 220 32.95 -18.65 7.90
CA HIS A 220 32.55 -19.76 7.04
C HIS A 220 31.21 -19.50 6.36
N LEU A 221 31.02 -20.10 5.18
CA LEU A 221 29.76 -20.09 4.44
C LEU A 221 29.53 -21.46 3.83
N GLY A 222 28.48 -22.14 4.28
CA GLY A 222 28.08 -23.46 3.81
C GLY A 222 26.98 -23.39 2.77
N VAL A 223 26.97 -24.33 1.82
CA VAL A 223 25.88 -24.52 0.88
C VAL A 223 25.62 -26.02 0.71
N PHE A 224 24.35 -26.40 0.56
CA PHE A 224 24.04 -27.72 0.03
C PHE A 224 22.92 -27.66 -1.01
N LEU A 225 22.99 -28.59 -1.96
CA LEU A 225 21.99 -28.84 -2.98
C LEU A 225 21.25 -30.11 -2.63
N LEU A 226 19.92 -30.05 -2.69
CA LEU A 226 19.01 -31.12 -2.35
C LEU A 226 18.14 -31.43 -3.58
N ASP A 227 18.08 -32.68 -3.99
CA ASP A 227 17.16 -33.16 -5.02
C ASP A 227 16.32 -34.31 -4.48
N LEU A 228 15.00 -34.26 -4.71
CA LEU A 228 14.08 -35.31 -4.28
C LEU A 228 14.22 -36.54 -5.16
N ASP A 229 14.51 -37.68 -4.54
CA ASP A 229 14.75 -38.92 -5.25
C ASP A 229 13.47 -39.45 -5.90
N GLY A 230 13.53 -39.72 -7.21
CA GLY A 230 12.43 -40.35 -7.92
C GLY A 230 11.17 -39.48 -8.02
N PHE A 231 11.26 -38.17 -7.83
CA PHE A 231 10.10 -37.27 -7.80
C PHE A 231 9.21 -37.35 -9.06
N LYS A 232 9.79 -37.61 -10.23
CA LYS A 232 9.02 -37.84 -11.46
C LYS A 232 8.03 -39.01 -11.31
N ALA A 233 8.44 -40.10 -10.67
CA ALA A 233 7.56 -41.26 -10.43
C ALA A 233 6.40 -40.92 -9.49
N VAL A 234 6.59 -39.97 -8.56
CA VAL A 234 5.51 -39.46 -7.70
C VAL A 234 4.47 -38.72 -8.55
N ASN A 235 4.91 -37.85 -9.47
CA ASN A 235 4.01 -37.18 -10.40
C ASN A 235 3.30 -38.18 -11.33
N ASP A 236 4.05 -39.13 -11.90
CA ASP A 236 3.49 -40.13 -12.81
C ASP A 236 2.43 -41.02 -12.11
N ALA A 237 2.63 -41.34 -10.83
CA ALA A 237 1.72 -42.19 -10.05
C ALA A 237 0.52 -41.44 -9.43
N HIS A 238 0.68 -40.17 -9.10
CA HIS A 238 -0.31 -39.43 -8.29
C HIS A 238 -0.79 -38.11 -8.89
N GLY A 239 -0.27 -37.73 -10.05
CA GLY A 239 -0.57 -36.48 -10.75
C GLY A 239 0.20 -35.28 -10.21
N ASP A 240 0.35 -34.27 -11.07
CA ASP A 240 1.13 -33.06 -10.78
C ASP A 240 0.62 -32.28 -9.55
N ALA A 241 -0.70 -32.25 -9.32
CA ALA A 241 -1.27 -31.59 -8.15
C ALA A 241 -0.79 -32.21 -6.82
N THR A 242 -0.64 -33.54 -6.78
CA THR A 242 -0.09 -34.25 -5.63
C THR A 242 1.41 -33.96 -5.50
N GLY A 243 2.14 -33.96 -6.60
CA GLY A 243 3.56 -33.56 -6.63
C GLY A 243 3.79 -32.15 -6.07
N ASP A 244 2.96 -31.19 -6.47
CA ASP A 244 2.97 -29.82 -5.97
C ASP A 244 2.73 -29.75 -4.46
N ALA A 245 1.79 -30.53 -3.94
CA ALA A 245 1.55 -30.64 -2.51
C ALA A 245 2.75 -31.27 -1.77
N VAL A 246 3.38 -32.29 -2.36
CA VAL A 246 4.61 -32.90 -1.82
C VAL A 246 5.72 -31.86 -1.72
N LEU A 247 5.96 -31.05 -2.76
CA LEU A 247 7.00 -30.01 -2.76
C LEU A 247 6.77 -28.97 -1.66
N ARG A 248 5.52 -28.54 -1.43
CA ARG A 248 5.18 -27.60 -0.34
C ARG A 248 5.44 -28.23 1.04
N ALA A 249 5.09 -29.50 1.22
CA ALA A 249 5.29 -30.20 2.47
C ALA A 249 6.78 -30.49 2.76
N VAL A 250 7.57 -30.82 1.73
CA VAL A 250 9.03 -30.94 1.80
C VAL A 250 9.63 -29.64 2.30
N VAL A 251 9.27 -28.51 1.69
CA VAL A 251 9.75 -27.18 2.12
C VAL A 251 9.44 -26.90 3.58
N LYS A 252 8.22 -27.21 4.03
CA LYS A 252 7.83 -27.04 5.44
C LYS A 252 8.73 -27.87 6.36
N ARG A 253 9.03 -29.12 5.98
CA ARG A 253 9.87 -30.03 6.76
C ARG A 253 11.34 -29.61 6.76
N VAL A 254 11.87 -29.20 5.61
CA VAL A 254 13.23 -28.66 5.50
C VAL A 254 13.36 -27.40 6.37
N ARG A 255 12.43 -26.44 6.28
CA ARG A 255 12.45 -25.22 7.12
C ARG A 255 12.45 -25.53 8.62
N ALA A 256 11.70 -26.55 9.07
CA ALA A 256 11.68 -26.95 10.47
C ALA A 256 13.04 -27.53 10.95
N ALA A 257 13.86 -28.03 10.03
CA ALA A 257 15.21 -28.51 10.31
C ALA A 257 16.29 -27.43 10.14
N LEU A 258 15.94 -26.22 9.70
CA LEU A 258 16.85 -25.09 9.48
C LEU A 258 16.74 -24.03 10.57
N ARG A 259 17.81 -23.26 10.79
CA ARG A 259 17.80 -22.07 11.66
C ARG A 259 17.15 -20.89 10.95
N ILE A 260 16.81 -19.85 11.71
CA ILE A 260 16.23 -18.62 11.14
C ILE A 260 17.21 -17.87 10.20
N SER A 261 18.52 -18.02 10.44
CA SER A 261 19.61 -17.48 9.61
C SER A 261 19.86 -18.27 8.34
N ASP A 262 19.33 -19.49 8.25
CA ASP A 262 19.56 -20.37 7.12
C ASP A 262 18.51 -20.07 6.05
N HIS A 263 18.91 -20.23 4.79
CA HIS A 263 18.07 -19.80 3.68
C HIS A 263 17.88 -20.91 2.67
N ILE A 264 16.63 -21.22 2.35
CA ILE A 264 16.25 -22.18 1.32
C ILE A 264 15.71 -21.45 0.09
N ALA A 265 16.08 -21.95 -1.09
CA ALA A 265 15.54 -21.56 -2.36
C ALA A 265 15.26 -22.77 -3.25
N ARG A 266 14.38 -22.61 -4.24
CA ARG A 266 14.11 -23.62 -5.26
C ARG A 266 14.87 -23.27 -6.54
N SER A 267 15.68 -24.19 -7.02
CA SER A 267 16.49 -24.03 -8.24
C SER A 267 15.68 -24.40 -9.49
N GLY A 268 14.76 -25.35 -9.36
CA GLY A 268 13.84 -25.80 -10.42
C GLY A 268 13.35 -27.23 -10.16
N GLY A 269 12.21 -27.64 -10.72
CA GLY A 269 11.72 -29.02 -10.57
C GLY A 269 11.63 -29.46 -9.10
N ALA A 270 12.36 -30.52 -8.73
CA ALA A 270 12.44 -31.03 -7.36
C ALA A 270 13.75 -30.65 -6.63
N GLU A 271 14.48 -29.67 -7.18
CA GLU A 271 15.79 -29.24 -6.70
C GLU A 271 15.70 -27.97 -5.85
N PHE A 272 16.36 -28.03 -4.70
CA PHE A 272 16.46 -26.96 -3.73
C PHE A 272 17.92 -26.68 -3.41
N VAL A 273 18.20 -25.43 -3.04
CA VAL A 273 19.51 -25.00 -2.56
C VAL A 273 19.35 -24.35 -1.19
N VAL A 274 20.28 -24.63 -0.29
CA VAL A 274 20.30 -24.05 1.05
C VAL A 274 21.63 -23.35 1.30
N LEU A 275 21.56 -22.12 1.79
CA LEU A 275 22.69 -21.31 2.25
C LEU A 275 22.72 -21.35 3.78
N LEU A 276 23.90 -21.64 4.33
CA LEU A 276 24.17 -21.70 5.77
C LEU A 276 25.27 -20.68 6.12
N PRO A 277 24.91 -19.43 6.48
CA PRO A 277 25.85 -18.47 7.01
C PRO A 277 26.58 -19.02 8.23
N GLU A 278 27.84 -18.63 8.41
CA GLU A 278 28.65 -18.94 9.60
C GLU A 278 28.79 -20.45 9.88
N THR A 279 28.74 -21.26 8.82
CA THR A 279 28.77 -22.72 8.93
C THR A 279 29.88 -23.29 8.05
N ASP A 280 30.76 -24.10 8.63
CA ASP A 280 31.85 -24.78 7.94
C ASP A 280 31.40 -26.08 7.26
N GLY A 281 32.32 -26.80 6.61
CA GLY A 281 31.98 -28.02 5.86
C GLY A 281 31.42 -29.14 6.73
N ALA A 282 31.96 -29.31 7.94
CA ALA A 282 31.49 -30.32 8.88
C ALA A 282 30.07 -29.97 9.38
N GLY A 283 29.83 -28.73 9.80
CA GLY A 283 28.54 -28.25 10.22
C GLY A 283 27.49 -28.30 9.10
N THR A 284 27.89 -27.95 7.87
CA THR A 284 26.99 -27.98 6.70
C THR A 284 26.47 -29.39 6.45
N ALA A 285 27.35 -30.38 6.54
CA ALA A 285 26.96 -31.77 6.37
C ALA A 285 26.11 -32.32 7.51
N VAL A 286 26.31 -31.86 8.75
CA VAL A 286 25.42 -32.20 9.88
C VAL A 286 24.00 -31.68 9.64
N VAL A 287 23.87 -30.43 9.14
CA VAL A 287 22.56 -29.86 8.80
C VAL A 287 21.92 -30.60 7.61
N ALA A 288 22.70 -30.91 6.57
CA ALA A 288 22.25 -31.69 5.43
C ALA A 288 21.71 -33.07 5.86
N GLU A 289 22.44 -33.78 6.73
CA GLU A 289 22.01 -35.09 7.20
C GLU A 289 20.74 -35.00 8.05
N ARG A 290 20.62 -33.97 8.89
CA ARG A 290 19.37 -33.70 9.63
C ARG A 290 18.19 -33.50 8.69
N VAL A 291 18.38 -32.75 7.61
CA VAL A 291 17.33 -32.55 6.59
C VAL A 291 16.98 -33.86 5.88
N ARG A 292 17.99 -34.62 5.46
CA ARG A 292 17.80 -35.92 4.79
C ARG A 292 17.00 -36.89 5.67
N ALA A 293 17.41 -37.05 6.94
CA ALA A 293 16.72 -37.91 7.90
C ALA A 293 15.28 -37.44 8.13
N ALA A 294 15.04 -36.14 8.34
CA ALA A 294 13.69 -35.63 8.51
C ALA A 294 12.77 -35.96 7.32
N LEU A 295 13.28 -35.89 6.08
CA LEU A 295 12.52 -36.28 4.90
C LEU A 295 12.24 -37.80 4.86
N ALA A 296 13.26 -38.63 5.11
CA ALA A 296 13.18 -40.08 4.99
C ALA A 296 12.41 -40.78 6.13
N ASP A 297 12.49 -40.27 7.36
CA ASP A 297 11.99 -40.96 8.56
C ASP A 297 10.46 -40.95 8.67
N SER A 298 9.79 -40.07 7.92
CA SER A 298 8.33 -39.96 7.94
C SER A 298 7.77 -39.63 6.56
N PRO A 299 6.72 -40.32 6.10
CA PRO A 299 6.12 -40.00 4.80
C PRO A 299 5.54 -38.59 4.80
N ILE A 300 5.43 -38.00 3.61
CA ILE A 300 4.70 -36.76 3.40
C ILE A 300 3.21 -37.11 3.27
N LEU A 301 2.39 -36.53 4.13
CA LEU A 301 0.94 -36.68 4.08
C LEU A 301 0.36 -35.65 3.10
N VAL A 302 -0.30 -36.13 2.05
CA VAL A 302 -1.07 -35.32 1.11
C VAL A 302 -2.47 -35.90 1.04
N GLU A 303 -3.48 -35.12 1.43
CA GLU A 303 -4.85 -35.59 1.61
C GLU A 303 -4.88 -36.80 2.57
N GLU A 304 -5.33 -37.98 2.12
CA GLU A 304 -5.36 -39.21 2.91
C GLU A 304 -4.21 -40.18 2.56
N ARG A 305 -3.20 -39.72 1.81
CA ARG A 305 -2.11 -40.56 1.30
C ARG A 305 -0.80 -40.29 2.02
N ALA A 306 -0.09 -41.36 2.37
CA ALA A 306 1.27 -41.31 2.89
C ALA A 306 2.27 -41.61 1.77
N ILE A 307 2.99 -40.57 1.32
CA ILE A 307 3.96 -40.67 0.22
C ILE A 307 5.38 -40.65 0.81
N PRO A 308 6.13 -41.77 0.75
CA PRO A 308 7.52 -41.78 1.17
C PRO A 308 8.36 -40.93 0.21
N VAL A 309 9.21 -40.07 0.76
CA VAL A 309 10.10 -39.19 -0.01
C VAL A 309 11.50 -39.27 0.59
N THR A 310 12.50 -39.49 -0.24
CA THR A 310 13.92 -39.37 0.15
C THR A 310 14.59 -38.29 -0.69
N ALA A 311 15.79 -37.87 -0.29
CA ALA A 311 16.55 -36.89 -1.04
C ALA A 311 18.04 -37.27 -1.10
N SER A 312 18.64 -36.96 -2.24
CA SER A 312 20.09 -36.93 -2.42
C SER A 312 20.58 -35.51 -2.15
N ILE A 313 21.68 -35.36 -1.41
CA ILE A 313 22.20 -34.04 -1.02
C ILE A 313 23.71 -33.95 -1.30
N GLY A 314 24.12 -32.88 -1.99
CA GLY A 314 25.52 -32.52 -2.21
C GLY A 314 25.91 -31.30 -1.38
N VAL A 315 26.98 -31.41 -0.60
CA VAL A 315 27.43 -30.39 0.35
C VAL A 315 28.74 -29.76 -0.12
N ALA A 316 28.84 -28.44 -0.03
CA ALA A 316 30.10 -27.71 -0.17
C ALA A 316 30.18 -26.55 0.83
N SER A 317 31.39 -26.10 1.13
CA SER A 317 31.61 -24.82 1.82
C SER A 317 32.52 -23.96 1.00
N TRP A 318 32.29 -22.65 1.06
CA TRP A 318 33.13 -21.69 0.37
C TRP A 318 34.59 -21.85 0.83
N LEU A 319 35.50 -21.87 -0.15
CA LEU A 319 36.94 -21.98 0.09
C LEU A 319 37.62 -20.62 -0.09
N PRO A 320 38.61 -20.28 0.74
CA PRO A 320 39.46 -19.12 0.52
C PRO A 320 40.05 -19.13 -0.90
N GLY A 321 39.77 -18.09 -1.68
CA GLY A 321 40.25 -17.97 -3.07
C GLY A 321 39.19 -18.24 -4.15
N GLU A 322 38.05 -18.86 -3.82
CA GLU A 322 36.93 -18.96 -4.78
C GLU A 322 36.39 -17.55 -5.07
N PRO A 323 36.23 -17.13 -6.34
CA PRO A 323 35.87 -15.76 -6.73
C PRO A 323 34.38 -15.44 -6.53
N GLY A 324 33.51 -16.45 -6.43
CA GLY A 324 32.09 -16.29 -6.11
C GLY A 324 31.47 -17.57 -5.55
N VAL A 325 30.17 -17.52 -5.28
CA VAL A 325 29.42 -18.69 -4.78
C VAL A 325 29.18 -19.74 -5.87
N GLU A 326 29.25 -19.36 -7.14
CA GLU A 326 29.06 -20.26 -8.30
C GLU A 326 30.05 -21.44 -8.29
N GLN A 327 31.31 -21.23 -7.92
CA GLN A 327 32.29 -22.31 -7.80
C GLN A 327 31.93 -23.28 -6.67
N THR A 328 31.48 -22.74 -5.52
CA THR A 328 31.01 -23.54 -4.39
C THR A 328 29.78 -24.37 -4.79
N LEU A 329 28.83 -23.78 -5.54
CA LEU A 329 27.65 -24.47 -6.06
C LEU A 329 28.02 -25.59 -7.01
N HIS A 330 28.92 -25.35 -7.96
CA HIS A 330 29.38 -26.38 -8.90
C HIS A 330 30.01 -27.59 -8.18
N ARG A 331 30.78 -27.35 -7.10
CA ARG A 331 31.29 -28.44 -6.26
C ARG A 331 30.18 -29.19 -5.53
N ALA A 332 29.19 -28.49 -5.00
CA ALA A 332 28.00 -29.12 -4.41
C ALA A 332 27.21 -29.93 -5.45
N GLU A 333 27.12 -29.48 -6.71
CA GLU A 333 26.45 -30.21 -7.80
C GLU A 333 27.16 -31.54 -8.10
N HIS A 334 28.49 -31.52 -8.16
CA HIS A 334 29.28 -32.74 -8.33
C HIS A 334 29.05 -33.73 -7.18
N ALA A 335 29.07 -33.25 -5.93
CA ALA A 335 28.77 -34.09 -4.77
C ALA A 335 27.33 -34.64 -4.81
N LEU A 336 26.34 -33.84 -5.22
CA LEU A 336 24.96 -34.29 -5.40
C LEU A 336 24.87 -35.39 -6.47
N HIS A 337 25.62 -35.25 -7.56
CA HIS A 337 25.69 -36.27 -8.59
C HIS A 337 26.27 -37.58 -8.04
N THR A 338 27.35 -37.52 -7.26
CA THR A 338 27.93 -38.68 -6.56
C THR A 338 26.89 -39.33 -5.64
N ALA A 339 26.11 -38.53 -4.88
CA ALA A 339 25.06 -39.03 -4.00
C ALA A 339 24.00 -39.83 -4.78
N LYS A 340 23.58 -39.32 -5.94
CA LYS A 340 22.63 -39.98 -6.82
C LYS A 340 23.17 -41.29 -7.40
N GLN A 341 24.45 -41.32 -7.79
CA GLN A 341 25.10 -42.52 -8.33
C GLN A 341 25.37 -43.59 -7.26
N ALA A 342 25.67 -43.18 -6.03
CA ALA A 342 25.96 -44.07 -4.91
C ALA A 342 24.70 -44.66 -4.23
N GLY A 343 23.55 -44.64 -4.92
CA GLY A 343 22.32 -45.28 -4.45
C GLY A 343 21.30 -44.35 -3.79
N ARG A 344 21.45 -43.03 -3.92
CA ARG A 344 20.50 -42.01 -3.43
C ARG A 344 20.33 -42.01 -1.90
N ASN A 345 19.37 -41.23 -1.39
CA ASN A 345 19.04 -41.08 0.04
C ASN A 345 20.28 -40.92 0.93
N ARG A 346 21.17 -40.00 0.56
CA ARG A 346 22.45 -39.79 1.25
C ARG A 346 22.98 -38.37 1.07
N VAL A 347 23.94 -38.04 1.90
CA VAL A 347 24.71 -36.80 1.83
C VAL A 347 26.12 -37.13 1.35
N GLU A 348 26.57 -36.46 0.30
CA GLU A 348 27.96 -36.47 -0.15
C GLU A 348 28.57 -35.08 0.02
N ARG A 349 29.87 -35.03 0.34
CA ARG A 349 30.61 -33.78 0.51
C ARG A 349 31.55 -33.58 -0.68
N ALA A 350 31.60 -32.37 -1.20
CA ALA A 350 32.63 -32.00 -2.14
C ALA A 350 34.01 -32.02 -1.47
N GLU A 351 35.01 -32.51 -2.20
CA GLU A 351 36.40 -32.38 -1.80
C GLU A 351 36.78 -30.88 -1.78
N GLY A 352 37.64 -30.53 -0.81
CA GLY A 352 38.04 -29.16 -0.51
C GLY A 352 39.14 -28.61 -1.40
#